data_AF-A0A3A9ZSG5-F1
#
_entry.id   AF-A0A3A9ZSG5-F1
#
_cell.length_a   1.000
_cell.length_b   1.000
_cell.length_c   1.000
_cell.angle_alpha   90.00
_cell.angle_beta   90.00
_cell.angle_gamma   90.00
#
_symmetry.space_group_name_H-M   'P 1'
#
loop_
_entity.id
_entity.type
_entity.pdbx_description
1 polymer ?
#
loop_
_entity_poly.entity_id
_entity_poly.type
_entity_poly.pdbx_seq_one_letter_code
_entity_poly.pdbx_strand_id
1 'polypeptide(L)'
;MTDLRSPVARYASRLHAVLGDRHHVASPLGAWLLLALSAPAATDRSRDDLATVLGMDASAAADAARALLDRPHPLVGAASGVWHGTGCDAGRLDAWRATLPAGTAVGPLPEPAELDAWAREHSLGLIEEFPIRVGPDLVLLLASALATRISWADPFEVDDAAALGAGSPWAGRLARVLRTPQRGHHCWIASTPRAGEVIVHAAPARPADDGAGLLVVSVAAHPDVPAVDVLAAAHDIALRAADAPDGHRPGSLYDLPLGVTPLWTLREEVVHTNAPGGRDERLAAVLPAWSARDTHDLATAELGFPAAAEGLADLLGGGRFEVEVKQATAARFGRHGFEAAAVTGFAMRTSLPPEGVVRVAELRFGHPYAAVAVATDQPSDAPAGPWHGVPVFSAWVAEPQELTEADLADPPTEW
;
A
#
# COMPACT_ATOMS: atom_id res chain seq x y z
N MET A 1 -15.01 8.66 -15.32
CA MET A 1 -13.71 8.86 -14.66
C MET A 1 -12.77 7.78 -15.17
N THR A 2 -11.47 8.05 -15.30
CA THR A 2 -10.51 7.07 -15.85
C THR A 2 -10.16 6.04 -14.78
N ASP A 3 -10.14 4.74 -15.09
CA ASP A 3 -9.68 3.72 -14.14
C ASP A 3 -8.16 3.81 -14.00
N LEU A 4 -7.72 4.33 -12.85
CA LEU A 4 -6.30 4.45 -12.50
C LEU A 4 -5.76 3.17 -11.81
N ARG A 5 -6.66 2.35 -11.28
CA ARG A 5 -6.34 1.20 -10.42
C ARG A 5 -5.51 0.16 -11.17
N SER A 6 -6.00 -0.26 -12.34
CA SER A 6 -5.34 -1.26 -13.19
C SER A 6 -4.01 -0.77 -13.80
N PRO A 7 -3.87 0.51 -14.23
CA PRO A 7 -2.58 1.14 -14.50
C PRO A 7 -1.57 1.06 -13.34
N VAL A 8 -1.92 1.54 -12.14
CA VAL A 8 -0.96 1.62 -11.03
C VAL A 8 -0.58 0.24 -10.49
N ALA A 9 -1.50 -0.72 -10.40
CA ALA A 9 -1.19 -2.11 -10.01
C ALA A 9 -0.18 -2.80 -10.96
N ARG A 10 -0.28 -2.52 -12.26
CA ARG A 10 0.68 -3.00 -13.28
C ARG A 10 2.02 -2.26 -13.18
N TYR A 11 2.02 -0.97 -12.85
CA TYR A 11 3.26 -0.24 -12.58
C TYR A 11 3.94 -0.74 -11.29
N ALA A 12 3.19 -1.05 -10.24
CA ALA A 12 3.70 -1.69 -9.02
C ALA A 12 4.40 -3.02 -9.32
N SER A 13 3.83 -3.82 -10.22
CA SER A 13 4.44 -5.08 -10.67
C SER A 13 5.79 -4.87 -11.37
N ARG A 14 5.98 -3.77 -12.12
CA ARG A 14 7.29 -3.37 -12.68
C ARG A 14 8.25 -2.93 -11.56
N LEU A 15 7.78 -2.06 -10.66
CA LEU A 15 8.57 -1.50 -9.57
C LEU A 15 9.15 -2.61 -8.68
N HIS A 16 8.31 -3.50 -8.15
CA HIS A 16 8.77 -4.60 -7.29
C HIS A 16 9.71 -5.59 -8.01
N ALA A 17 9.56 -5.79 -9.33
CA ALA A 17 10.50 -6.61 -10.10
C ALA A 17 11.91 -6.00 -10.18
N VAL A 18 12.05 -4.68 -10.02
CA VAL A 18 13.35 -3.98 -9.92
C VAL A 18 13.86 -3.98 -8.47
N LEU A 19 12.98 -3.84 -7.47
CA LEU A 19 13.36 -3.81 -6.04
C LEU A 19 13.77 -5.19 -5.49
N GLY A 20 13.22 -6.28 -6.03
CA GLY A 20 13.57 -7.66 -5.68
C GLY A 20 12.82 -8.21 -4.45
N ASP A 21 13.46 -9.11 -3.71
CA ASP A 21 12.88 -9.98 -2.69
C ASP A 21 13.39 -9.74 -1.25
N ARG A 22 14.23 -8.72 -1.05
CA ARG A 22 14.61 -8.22 0.28
C ARG A 22 13.42 -7.50 0.94
N HIS A 23 13.43 -7.38 2.27
CA HIS A 23 12.41 -6.57 2.96
C HIS A 23 12.46 -5.13 2.44
N HIS A 24 11.31 -4.62 1.98
CA HIS A 24 11.18 -3.24 1.52
C HIS A 24 9.72 -2.77 1.57
N VAL A 25 9.52 -1.45 1.63
CA VAL A 25 8.27 -0.76 1.30
C VAL A 25 8.48 0.20 0.11
N ALA A 26 7.45 0.38 -0.72
CA ALA A 26 7.46 1.27 -1.87
C ALA A 26 6.12 2.00 -2.02
N SER A 27 6.12 3.10 -2.78
CA SER A 27 4.90 3.72 -3.30
C SER A 27 4.90 3.67 -4.83
N PRO A 28 4.23 2.66 -5.43
CA PRO A 28 3.99 2.63 -6.86
C PRO A 28 3.28 3.89 -7.36
N LEU A 29 2.31 4.41 -6.58
CA LEU A 29 1.57 5.61 -6.93
C LEU A 29 2.47 6.85 -7.00
N GLY A 30 3.39 7.06 -6.05
CA GLY A 30 4.27 8.23 -6.05
C GLY A 30 5.17 8.29 -7.29
N ALA A 31 5.82 7.17 -7.60
CA ALA A 31 6.63 7.05 -8.81
C ALA A 31 5.79 7.16 -10.10
N TRP A 32 4.58 6.59 -10.13
CA TRP A 32 3.65 6.75 -11.26
C TRP A 32 3.19 8.21 -11.44
N LEU A 33 2.90 8.93 -10.35
CA LEU A 33 2.52 10.35 -10.38
C LEU A 33 3.62 11.22 -10.97
N LEU A 34 4.90 10.98 -10.64
CA LEU A 34 6.02 11.72 -11.24
C LEU A 34 6.10 11.55 -12.76
N LEU A 35 5.94 10.32 -13.24
CA LEU A 35 5.90 10.02 -14.68
C LEU A 35 4.69 10.68 -15.36
N ALA A 36 3.52 10.62 -14.72
CA ALA A 36 2.27 11.20 -15.23
C ALA A 36 2.30 12.74 -15.27
N LEU A 37 2.92 13.40 -14.28
CA LEU A 37 3.13 14.86 -14.28
C LEU A 37 4.21 15.31 -15.28
N SER A 38 5.15 14.42 -15.63
CA SER A 38 6.15 14.65 -16.68
C SER A 38 5.58 14.42 -18.09
N ALA A 39 4.57 13.58 -18.23
CA ALA A 39 3.99 13.14 -19.50
C ALA A 39 3.54 14.26 -20.47
N PRO A 40 3.05 15.45 -20.04
CA PRO A 40 2.74 16.54 -20.96
C PRO A 40 3.96 17.11 -21.68
N ALA A 41 5.16 17.02 -21.09
CA ALA A 41 6.42 17.45 -21.71
C ALA A 41 6.93 16.49 -22.80
N ALA A 42 6.46 15.24 -22.81
CA ALA A 42 7.01 14.18 -23.65
C ALA A 42 6.58 14.30 -25.13
N THR A 43 7.51 14.05 -26.03
CA THR A 43 7.38 14.14 -27.49
C THR A 43 7.56 12.76 -28.15
N ASP A 44 6.82 12.50 -29.23
CA ASP A 44 6.93 11.30 -30.09
C ASP A 44 7.23 10.01 -29.32
N ARG A 45 8.41 9.40 -29.52
CA ARG A 45 8.83 8.16 -28.86
C ARG A 45 8.77 8.22 -27.33
N SER A 46 9.23 9.33 -26.72
CA SER A 46 9.24 9.46 -25.26
C SER A 46 7.83 9.44 -24.66
N ARG A 47 6.83 9.89 -25.43
CA ARG A 47 5.40 9.80 -25.07
C ARG A 47 4.86 8.38 -25.18
N ASP A 48 5.24 7.64 -26.22
CA ASP A 48 4.84 6.22 -26.40
C ASP A 48 5.49 5.29 -25.35
N ASP A 49 6.76 5.53 -25.01
CA ASP A 49 7.47 4.81 -23.96
C ASP A 49 6.84 5.08 -22.57
N LEU A 50 6.52 6.35 -22.26
CA LEU A 50 5.80 6.70 -21.04
C LEU A 50 4.41 6.07 -20.99
N ALA A 51 3.62 6.13 -22.07
CA ALA A 51 2.30 5.50 -22.12
C ALA A 51 2.37 3.98 -21.91
N THR A 52 3.44 3.34 -22.41
CA THR A 52 3.71 1.90 -22.21
C THR A 52 4.07 1.56 -20.76
N VAL A 53 4.75 2.45 -20.05
CA VAL A 53 5.13 2.28 -18.64
C VAL A 53 3.98 2.62 -17.68
N LEU A 54 3.36 3.79 -17.87
CA LEU A 54 2.16 4.25 -17.16
C LEU A 54 0.98 3.29 -17.37
N GLY A 55 0.96 2.58 -18.50
CA GLY A 55 -0.02 1.57 -18.86
C GLY A 55 -1.30 2.11 -19.50
N MET A 56 -1.33 3.40 -19.81
CA MET A 56 -2.47 4.16 -20.35
C MET A 56 -1.94 5.38 -21.12
N ASP A 57 -2.80 6.08 -21.86
CA ASP A 57 -2.40 7.28 -22.60
C ASP A 57 -1.73 8.33 -21.68
N ALA A 58 -0.70 8.99 -22.22
CA ALA A 58 0.12 9.98 -21.53
C ALA A 58 -0.67 11.22 -21.08
N SER A 59 -1.66 11.68 -21.87
CA SER A 59 -2.50 12.81 -21.48
C SER A 59 -3.54 12.40 -20.43
N ALA A 60 -4.17 11.23 -20.61
CA ALA A 60 -5.10 10.67 -19.65
C ALA A 60 -4.44 10.36 -18.29
N ALA A 61 -3.14 10.01 -18.28
CA ALA A 61 -2.36 9.82 -17.08
C ALA A 61 -2.13 11.15 -16.34
N ALA A 62 -1.72 12.19 -17.04
CA ALA A 62 -1.54 13.54 -16.48
C ALA A 62 -2.84 14.08 -15.87
N ASP A 63 -3.97 13.94 -16.58
CA ASP A 63 -5.28 14.32 -16.05
C ASP A 63 -5.70 13.50 -14.82
N ALA A 64 -5.37 12.19 -14.76
CA ALA A 64 -5.65 11.37 -13.59
C ALA A 64 -4.78 11.76 -12.38
N ALA A 65 -3.48 11.99 -12.58
CA ALA A 65 -2.56 12.49 -11.55
C ALA A 65 -3.03 13.83 -10.98
N ARG A 66 -3.41 14.75 -11.87
CA ARG A 66 -3.96 16.05 -11.49
C ARG A 66 -5.31 15.92 -10.76
N ALA A 67 -6.21 15.05 -11.22
CA ALA A 67 -7.52 14.83 -10.59
C ALA A 67 -7.49 14.11 -9.22
N LEU A 68 -6.34 13.52 -8.85
CA LEU A 68 -6.01 13.09 -7.48
C LEU A 68 -5.45 14.24 -6.64
N LEU A 69 -4.45 14.96 -7.15
CA LEU A 69 -3.72 15.99 -6.39
C LEU A 69 -4.54 17.28 -6.17
N ASP A 70 -5.44 17.63 -7.09
CA ASP A 70 -6.44 18.70 -6.90
C ASP A 70 -7.55 18.31 -5.90
N ARG A 71 -7.62 17.04 -5.48
CA ARG A 71 -8.65 16.49 -4.56
C ARG A 71 -8.03 15.45 -3.62
N PRO A 72 -7.16 15.86 -2.67
CA PRO A 72 -6.45 14.94 -1.79
C PRO A 72 -7.40 14.11 -0.92
N HIS A 73 -7.02 12.87 -0.62
CA HIS A 73 -7.75 11.98 0.27
C HIS A 73 -7.33 12.27 1.72
N PRO A 74 -8.28 12.41 2.69
CA PRO A 74 -7.96 12.91 4.02
C PRO A 74 -6.99 12.01 4.81
N LEU A 75 -6.99 10.70 4.56
CA LEU A 75 -6.05 9.76 5.16
C LEU A 75 -4.77 9.55 4.34
N VAL A 76 -4.62 10.19 3.17
CA VAL A 76 -3.41 10.09 2.32
C VAL A 76 -2.94 11.49 1.95
N GLY A 77 -1.99 12.01 2.74
CA GLY A 77 -1.26 13.22 2.39
C GLY A 77 -0.52 13.01 1.07
N ALA A 78 -0.80 13.86 0.09
CA ALA A 78 -0.25 13.78 -1.26
C ALA A 78 0.22 15.16 -1.71
N ALA A 79 1.51 15.29 -2.01
CA ALA A 79 2.13 16.54 -2.46
C ALA A 79 3.04 16.31 -3.66
N SER A 80 3.25 17.37 -4.43
CA SER A 80 4.17 17.38 -5.57
C SER A 80 5.01 18.66 -5.55
N GLY A 81 6.25 18.57 -6.04
CA GLY A 81 7.18 19.70 -6.13
C GLY A 81 7.96 19.66 -7.44
N VAL A 82 8.21 20.83 -8.02
CA VAL A 82 8.95 21.03 -9.27
C VAL A 82 9.81 22.28 -9.15
N TRP A 83 11.12 22.11 -8.95
CA TRP A 83 12.06 23.21 -8.75
C TRP A 83 13.18 23.21 -9.79
N HIS A 84 13.75 24.37 -10.09
CA HIS A 84 14.77 24.52 -11.13
C HIS A 84 16.08 25.14 -10.62
N GLY A 85 17.20 24.69 -11.19
CA GLY A 85 18.52 25.28 -10.93
C GLY A 85 18.60 26.74 -11.38
N THR A 86 19.57 27.48 -10.83
CA THR A 86 19.77 28.91 -11.11
C THR A 86 20.24 29.19 -12.55
N GLY A 87 20.85 28.21 -13.22
CA GLY A 87 21.22 28.27 -14.63
C GLY A 87 20.11 27.83 -15.61
N CYS A 88 18.93 27.43 -15.12
CA CYS A 88 17.82 26.97 -15.96
C CYS A 88 17.03 28.16 -16.52
N ASP A 89 16.78 28.17 -17.83
CA ASP A 89 15.83 29.11 -18.46
C ASP A 89 14.39 28.70 -18.10
N ALA A 90 13.94 29.21 -16.95
CA ALA A 90 12.66 28.88 -16.34
C ALA A 90 11.46 29.15 -17.26
N GLY A 91 11.54 30.15 -18.15
CA GLY A 91 10.45 30.53 -19.06
C GLY A 91 10.10 29.43 -20.07
N ARG A 92 11.03 28.51 -20.34
CA ARG A 92 10.81 27.34 -21.21
C ARG A 92 9.93 26.27 -20.57
N LEU A 93 9.82 26.28 -19.24
CA LEU A 93 9.02 25.33 -18.46
C LEU A 93 7.60 25.83 -18.20
N ASP A 94 7.31 27.12 -18.39
CA ASP A 94 6.05 27.74 -17.95
C ASP A 94 4.80 27.12 -18.60
N ALA A 95 4.89 26.75 -19.88
CA ALA A 95 3.79 26.08 -20.59
C ALA A 95 3.49 24.67 -20.02
N TRP A 96 4.50 23.96 -19.53
CA TRP A 96 4.33 22.67 -18.84
C TRP A 96 3.88 22.87 -17.39
N ARG A 97 4.45 23.83 -16.67
CA ARG A 97 4.05 24.19 -15.30
C ARG A 97 2.57 24.56 -15.20
N ALA A 98 2.03 25.22 -16.21
CA ALA A 98 0.59 25.52 -16.31
C ALA A 98 -0.33 24.28 -16.44
N THR A 99 0.24 23.07 -16.60
CA THR A 99 -0.50 21.79 -16.58
C THR A 99 -0.44 21.07 -15.24
N LEU A 100 0.38 21.54 -14.30
CA LEU A 100 0.56 20.92 -12.98
C LEU A 100 -0.63 21.21 -12.04
N PRO A 101 -0.88 20.35 -11.02
CA PRO A 101 -1.85 20.59 -9.96
C PRO A 101 -1.67 21.95 -9.28
N ALA A 102 -2.78 22.56 -8.83
CA ALA A 102 -2.74 23.88 -8.23
C ALA A 102 -1.96 23.92 -6.89
N GLY A 103 -1.80 22.77 -6.23
CA GLY A 103 -1.02 22.59 -5.00
C GLY A 103 0.45 22.17 -5.21
N THR A 104 0.95 22.11 -6.45
CA THR A 104 2.37 21.76 -6.70
C THR A 104 3.29 22.89 -6.25
N ALA A 105 4.27 22.58 -5.40
CA ALA A 105 5.31 23.53 -5.02
C ALA A 105 6.21 23.84 -6.22
N VAL A 106 6.33 25.12 -6.61
CA VAL A 106 7.13 25.54 -7.78
C VAL A 106 8.02 26.73 -7.45
N GLY A 107 9.24 26.75 -8.01
CA GLY A 107 10.17 27.86 -7.83
C GLY A 107 11.62 27.51 -8.20
N PRO A 108 12.59 28.38 -7.86
CA PRO A 108 13.99 28.00 -7.86
C PRO A 108 14.25 26.85 -6.88
N LEU A 109 15.35 26.14 -7.07
CA LEU A 109 15.80 25.06 -6.19
C LEU A 109 15.98 25.58 -4.74
N PRO A 110 15.26 25.04 -3.74
CA PRO A 110 15.39 25.48 -2.35
C PRO A 110 16.72 25.06 -1.74
N GLU A 111 17.10 25.68 -0.62
CA GLU A 111 18.24 25.22 0.17
C GLU A 111 17.95 23.83 0.78
N PRO A 112 18.97 22.99 1.05
CA PRO A 112 18.75 21.60 1.52
C PRO A 112 17.83 21.51 2.76
N ALA A 113 17.98 22.41 3.73
CA ALA A 113 17.15 22.44 4.93
C ALA A 113 15.66 22.78 4.65
N GLU A 114 15.35 23.44 3.54
CA GLU A 114 13.98 23.72 3.09
C GLU A 114 13.37 22.50 2.40
N LEU A 115 14.18 21.73 1.65
CA LEU A 115 13.78 20.44 1.09
C LEU A 115 13.59 19.37 2.19
N ASP A 116 14.43 19.37 3.23
CA ASP A 116 14.26 18.52 4.41
C ASP A 116 12.98 18.87 5.18
N ALA A 117 12.66 20.17 5.29
CA ALA A 117 11.41 20.63 5.88
C ALA A 117 10.19 20.19 5.04
N TRP A 118 10.25 20.35 3.71
CA TRP A 118 9.22 19.90 2.77
C TRP A 118 8.99 18.39 2.84
N ALA A 119 10.08 17.60 2.87
CA ALA A 119 10.03 16.15 3.05
C ALA A 119 9.38 15.78 4.39
N ARG A 120 9.75 16.46 5.48
CA ARG A 120 9.21 16.20 6.81
C ARG A 120 7.73 16.55 6.93
N GLU A 121 7.31 17.69 6.37
CA GLU A 121 5.91 18.12 6.37
C GLU A 121 5.03 17.14 5.60
N HIS A 122 5.35 16.89 4.32
CA HIS A 122 4.51 16.05 3.46
C HIS A 122 4.70 14.54 3.65
N SER A 123 5.63 14.11 4.51
CA SER A 123 5.75 12.72 4.97
C SER A 123 5.15 12.46 6.37
N LEU A 124 4.47 13.46 6.98
CA LEU A 124 3.99 13.39 8.37
C LEU A 124 5.12 13.14 9.41
N GLY A 125 6.35 13.55 9.07
CA GLY A 125 7.57 13.33 9.86
C GLY A 125 8.20 11.94 9.69
N LEU A 126 7.74 11.13 8.74
CA LEU A 126 8.31 9.79 8.50
C LEU A 126 9.64 9.83 7.74
N ILE A 127 9.86 10.86 6.90
CA ILE A 127 11.09 11.11 6.13
C ILE A 127 11.68 12.44 6.64
N GLU A 128 12.84 12.39 7.28
CA GLU A 128 13.43 13.55 7.97
C GLU A 128 14.39 14.37 7.09
N GLU A 129 14.96 13.76 6.06
CA GLU A 129 15.93 14.32 5.10
C GLU A 129 15.45 14.07 3.67
N PHE A 130 15.69 15.00 2.74
CA PHE A 130 15.30 14.85 1.33
C PHE A 130 16.26 13.90 0.58
N PRO A 131 15.78 12.93 -0.21
CA PRO A 131 16.60 11.79 -0.66
C PRO A 131 17.58 12.08 -1.82
N ILE A 132 17.45 13.22 -2.51
CA ILE A 132 18.36 13.66 -3.59
C ILE A 132 19.24 14.80 -3.05
N ARG A 133 20.55 14.74 -3.34
CA ARG A 133 21.47 15.79 -2.90
C ARG A 133 21.47 16.96 -3.89
N VAL A 134 21.13 18.14 -3.42
CA VAL A 134 21.23 19.37 -4.21
C VAL A 134 22.69 19.73 -4.47
N GLY A 135 23.02 19.94 -5.75
CA GLY A 135 24.31 20.44 -6.23
C GLY A 135 24.13 21.57 -7.26
N PRO A 136 25.20 22.34 -7.56
CA PRO A 136 25.14 23.46 -8.52
C PRO A 136 24.93 23.01 -9.98
N ASP A 137 25.04 21.72 -10.22
CA ASP A 137 24.80 20.97 -11.46
C ASP A 137 23.34 20.49 -11.61
N LEU A 138 22.52 20.58 -10.56
CA LEU A 138 21.11 20.17 -10.60
C LEU A 138 20.29 21.18 -11.40
N VAL A 139 19.80 20.76 -12.58
CA VAL A 139 19.04 21.63 -13.51
C VAL A 139 17.55 21.66 -13.19
N LEU A 140 16.95 20.51 -12.85
CA LEU A 140 15.51 20.36 -12.58
C LEU A 140 15.28 19.24 -11.55
N LEU A 141 14.51 19.52 -10.50
CA LEU A 141 14.11 18.56 -9.47
C LEU A 141 12.59 18.37 -9.52
N LEU A 142 12.14 17.12 -9.59
CA LEU A 142 10.74 16.75 -9.43
C LEU A 142 10.59 15.85 -8.21
N ALA A 143 9.56 16.08 -7.40
CA ALA A 143 9.27 15.31 -6.20
C ALA A 143 7.79 14.98 -6.08
N SER A 144 7.50 13.80 -5.54
CA SER A 144 6.19 13.40 -5.04
C SER A 144 6.35 12.92 -3.61
N ALA A 145 5.58 13.45 -2.67
CA ALA A 145 5.48 12.92 -1.33
C ALA A 145 4.09 12.29 -1.16
N LEU A 146 4.07 11.05 -0.67
CA LEU A 146 2.86 10.35 -0.24
C LEU A 146 3.10 9.84 1.17
N ALA A 147 2.17 10.11 2.08
CA ALA A 147 2.17 9.55 3.43
C ALA A 147 0.74 9.30 3.94
N THR A 148 0.63 8.42 4.92
CA THR A 148 -0.61 8.12 5.63
C THR A 148 -0.30 7.91 7.12
N ARG A 149 -1.33 8.01 7.97
CA ARG A 149 -1.34 7.60 9.38
C ARG A 149 -2.79 7.20 9.67
N ILE A 150 -3.03 5.92 9.99
CA ILE A 150 -4.36 5.30 10.11
C ILE A 150 -4.43 4.20 11.16
N SER A 151 -5.38 4.27 12.09
CA SER A 151 -5.66 3.15 12.99
C SER A 151 -6.45 2.06 12.27
N TRP A 152 -6.31 0.82 12.71
CA TRP A 152 -7.31 -0.20 12.44
C TRP A 152 -8.65 0.17 13.07
N ALA A 153 -9.76 -0.13 12.39
CA ALA A 153 -11.10 0.00 12.96
C ALA A 153 -11.24 -0.81 14.26
N ASP A 154 -10.74 -2.05 14.22
CA ASP A 154 -10.62 -2.97 15.34
C ASP A 154 -9.13 -3.34 15.54
N PRO A 155 -8.48 -2.97 16.66
CA PRO A 155 -7.07 -3.30 16.90
C PRO A 155 -6.79 -4.82 16.95
N PHE A 156 -5.54 -5.19 16.67
CA PHE A 156 -5.09 -6.57 16.79
C PHE A 156 -5.05 -7.07 18.25
N GLU A 157 -5.36 -8.34 18.44
CA GLU A 157 -5.02 -9.11 19.63
C GLU A 157 -3.52 -9.48 19.59
N VAL A 158 -2.91 -9.85 20.73
CA VAL A 158 -1.47 -10.19 20.80
C VAL A 158 -1.28 -11.61 21.31
N ASP A 159 -0.65 -12.45 20.50
CA ASP A 159 -0.42 -13.87 20.78
C ASP A 159 1.09 -14.18 20.94
N ASP A 160 1.42 -15.43 21.26
CA ASP A 160 2.78 -15.98 21.29
C ASP A 160 3.28 -16.29 19.87
N ALA A 161 4.56 -16.05 19.59
CA ALA A 161 5.15 -16.25 18.26
C ALA A 161 5.09 -17.70 17.74
N ALA A 162 4.91 -18.70 18.62
CA ALA A 162 4.65 -20.08 18.23
C ALA A 162 3.36 -20.24 17.38
N ALA A 163 2.42 -19.29 17.44
CA ALA A 163 1.21 -19.25 16.61
C ALA A 163 1.49 -19.02 15.10
N LEU A 164 2.71 -18.60 14.72
CA LEU A 164 3.17 -18.63 13.32
C LEU A 164 3.40 -20.07 12.80
N GLY A 165 3.40 -21.06 13.70
CA GLY A 165 3.60 -22.48 13.41
C GLY A 165 5.06 -22.91 13.41
N ALA A 166 5.32 -24.16 13.78
CA ALA A 166 6.68 -24.69 13.98
C ALA A 166 7.57 -24.73 12.72
N GLY A 167 7.00 -24.52 11.53
CA GLY A 167 7.75 -24.36 10.27
C GLY A 167 8.16 -22.91 9.95
N SER A 168 7.76 -21.93 10.77
CA SER A 168 8.08 -20.52 10.55
C SER A 168 9.56 -20.21 10.84
N PRO A 169 10.32 -19.58 9.93
CA PRO A 169 11.64 -19.02 10.22
C PRO A 169 11.61 -17.85 11.23
N TRP A 170 10.43 -17.41 11.67
CA TRP A 170 10.23 -16.25 12.54
C TRP A 170 9.78 -16.62 13.96
N ALA A 171 9.12 -17.77 14.16
CA ALA A 171 8.66 -18.24 15.47
C ALA A 171 9.79 -18.43 16.52
N GLY A 172 11.04 -18.62 16.07
CA GLY A 172 12.23 -18.66 16.94
C GLY A 172 13.00 -17.34 17.06
N ARG A 173 12.50 -16.26 16.45
CA ARG A 173 13.12 -14.91 16.42
C ARG A 173 12.29 -13.85 17.17
N LEU A 174 11.02 -14.12 17.38
CA LEU A 174 10.04 -13.25 18.03
C LEU A 174 9.53 -13.92 19.31
N ALA A 175 9.07 -13.12 20.27
CA ALA A 175 8.31 -13.58 21.42
C ALA A 175 6.80 -13.43 21.18
N ARG A 176 6.35 -12.33 20.56
CA ARG A 176 4.93 -12.02 20.34
C ARG A 176 4.60 -11.67 18.89
N VAL A 177 3.34 -11.89 18.53
CA VAL A 177 2.78 -11.63 17.18
C VAL A 177 1.36 -11.09 17.27
N LEU A 178 0.87 -10.52 16.16
CA LEU A 178 -0.48 -9.99 16.04
C LEU A 178 -1.45 -11.11 15.61
N ARG A 179 -2.60 -11.20 16.29
CA ARG A 179 -3.73 -12.06 15.93
C ARG A 179 -4.93 -11.18 15.59
N THR A 180 -5.63 -11.48 14.49
CA THR A 180 -6.82 -10.72 14.08
C THR A 180 -7.90 -10.75 15.17
N PRO A 181 -8.55 -9.60 15.47
CA PRO A 181 -9.67 -9.55 16.39
C PRO A 181 -10.85 -10.38 15.89
N GLN A 182 -11.77 -10.74 16.79
CA GLN A 182 -12.94 -11.57 16.49
C GLN A 182 -13.92 -10.99 15.45
N ARG A 183 -13.78 -9.70 15.07
CA ARG A 183 -14.61 -8.94 14.12
C ARG A 183 -13.78 -7.84 13.45
N GLY A 184 -14.30 -7.24 12.38
CA GLY A 184 -13.70 -6.08 11.71
C GLY A 184 -12.58 -6.40 10.72
N HIS A 185 -11.77 -7.43 10.99
CA HIS A 185 -10.78 -7.95 10.03
C HIS A 185 -11.37 -9.09 9.20
N HIS A 186 -11.14 -9.08 7.89
CA HIS A 186 -11.59 -10.12 6.97
C HIS A 186 -10.43 -11.06 6.63
N CYS A 187 -10.70 -12.36 6.59
CA CYS A 187 -9.71 -13.41 6.37
C CYS A 187 -10.28 -14.47 5.43
N TRP A 188 -9.55 -14.83 4.37
CA TRP A 188 -9.99 -15.83 3.39
C TRP A 188 -8.82 -16.56 2.73
N ILE A 189 -9.12 -17.67 2.06
CA ILE A 189 -8.21 -18.38 1.16
C ILE A 189 -8.67 -18.09 -0.27
N ALA A 190 -7.73 -17.80 -1.17
CA ALA A 190 -8.02 -17.47 -2.56
C ALA A 190 -7.11 -18.25 -3.51
N SER A 191 -7.64 -18.74 -4.63
CA SER A 191 -6.85 -19.28 -5.74
C SER A 191 -6.49 -18.16 -6.72
N THR A 192 -5.24 -18.13 -7.17
CA THR A 192 -4.70 -17.08 -8.05
C THR A 192 -3.95 -17.71 -9.24
N PRO A 193 -3.97 -17.08 -10.45
CA PRO A 193 -3.31 -17.66 -11.63
C PRO A 193 -1.77 -17.70 -11.55
N ARG A 194 -1.16 -16.92 -10.65
CA ARG A 194 0.31 -16.76 -10.53
C ARG A 194 0.88 -17.42 -9.28
N ALA A 195 0.26 -17.14 -8.12
CA ALA A 195 0.77 -17.54 -6.82
C ALA A 195 0.08 -18.82 -6.26
N GLY A 196 -0.80 -19.45 -7.04
CA GLY A 196 -1.54 -20.64 -6.61
C GLY A 196 -2.56 -20.29 -5.52
N GLU A 197 -2.69 -21.16 -4.51
CA GLU A 197 -3.49 -20.89 -3.31
C GLU A 197 -2.73 -19.93 -2.38
N VAL A 198 -3.40 -18.85 -1.98
CA VAL A 198 -2.88 -17.83 -1.07
C VAL A 198 -3.83 -17.62 0.10
N ILE A 199 -3.26 -17.29 1.26
CA ILE A 199 -4.02 -16.74 2.39
C ILE A 199 -4.10 -15.22 2.26
N VAL A 200 -5.23 -14.66 2.65
CA VAL A 200 -5.48 -13.23 2.64
C VAL A 200 -6.01 -12.79 3.99
N HIS A 201 -5.46 -11.68 4.49
CA HIS A 201 -6.01 -10.88 5.57
C HIS A 201 -6.26 -9.46 5.03
N ALA A 202 -7.37 -8.84 5.41
CA ALA A 202 -7.64 -7.43 5.16
C ALA A 202 -8.08 -6.74 6.45
N ALA A 203 -7.43 -5.61 6.76
CA ALA A 203 -7.78 -4.73 7.88
C ALA A 203 -8.27 -3.38 7.34
N PRO A 204 -9.52 -2.97 7.61
CA PRO A 204 -9.97 -1.61 7.36
C PRO A 204 -9.39 -0.65 8.40
N ALA A 205 -9.01 0.53 7.93
CA ALA A 205 -8.74 1.67 8.79
C ALA A 205 -10.03 2.16 9.47
N ARG A 206 -9.91 2.97 10.52
CA ARG A 206 -10.98 3.93 10.82
C ARG A 206 -11.09 4.92 9.66
N PRO A 207 -12.30 5.18 9.14
CA PRO A 207 -12.49 6.24 8.16
C PRO A 207 -12.27 7.62 8.80
N ALA A 208 -11.97 8.61 7.98
CA ALA A 208 -12.08 10.02 8.33
C ALA A 208 -13.56 10.42 8.51
N ASP A 209 -13.80 11.62 9.06
CA ASP A 209 -15.15 12.15 9.33
C ASP A 209 -16.05 12.29 8.08
N ASP A 210 -15.45 12.38 6.89
CA ASP A 210 -16.15 12.43 5.59
C ASP A 210 -16.43 11.04 4.98
N GLY A 211 -15.94 9.97 5.62
CA GLY A 211 -16.07 8.59 5.15
C GLY A 211 -14.95 8.09 4.24
N ALA A 212 -13.88 8.86 3.96
CA ALA A 212 -12.73 8.31 3.25
C ALA A 212 -11.90 7.38 4.15
N GLY A 213 -11.41 6.26 3.61
CA GLY A 213 -10.82 5.14 4.35
C GLY A 213 -9.59 4.55 3.66
N LEU A 214 -8.93 3.61 4.33
CA LEU A 214 -7.85 2.80 3.77
C LEU A 214 -8.08 1.33 4.12
N LEU A 215 -7.82 0.43 3.18
CA LEU A 215 -7.84 -1.01 3.40
C LEU A 215 -6.42 -1.55 3.20
N VAL A 216 -5.87 -2.20 4.22
CA VAL A 216 -4.55 -2.85 4.14
C VAL A 216 -4.75 -4.36 4.01
N VAL A 217 -4.26 -4.90 2.89
CA VAL A 217 -4.45 -6.30 2.50
C VAL A 217 -3.09 -7.01 2.51
N SER A 218 -2.96 -8.02 3.37
CA SER A 218 -1.81 -8.92 3.47
C SER A 218 -2.08 -10.21 2.70
N VAL A 219 -1.14 -10.65 1.85
CA VAL A 219 -1.25 -11.88 1.05
C VAL A 219 0.03 -12.71 1.14
N ALA A 220 -0.11 -13.99 1.51
CA ALA A 220 0.99 -14.95 1.53
C ALA A 220 0.64 -16.20 0.69
N ALA A 221 1.60 -16.64 -0.11
CA ALA A 221 1.54 -17.84 -0.96
C ALA A 221 2.54 -18.90 -0.48
N HIS A 222 2.52 -20.11 -1.05
CA HIS A 222 3.48 -21.16 -0.67
C HIS A 222 4.94 -20.64 -0.71
N PRO A 223 5.83 -21.00 0.24
CA PRO A 223 7.18 -20.42 0.35
C PRO A 223 8.05 -20.46 -0.91
N ASP A 224 7.78 -21.39 -1.83
CA ASP A 224 8.51 -21.53 -3.11
C ASP A 224 7.99 -20.59 -4.22
N VAL A 225 6.93 -19.80 -3.98
CA VAL A 225 6.37 -18.86 -4.95
C VAL A 225 7.20 -17.57 -4.98
N PRO A 226 7.67 -17.11 -6.16
CA PRO A 226 8.45 -15.88 -6.28
C PRO A 226 7.73 -14.65 -5.73
N ALA A 227 8.46 -13.79 -5.00
CA ALA A 227 7.95 -12.56 -4.40
C ALA A 227 7.15 -11.68 -5.38
N VAL A 228 7.62 -11.55 -6.62
CA VAL A 228 6.97 -10.77 -7.69
C VAL A 228 5.55 -11.28 -8.04
N ASP A 229 5.31 -12.60 -7.97
CA ASP A 229 4.01 -13.18 -8.27
C ASP A 229 3.05 -13.10 -7.07
N VAL A 230 3.58 -13.15 -5.84
CA VAL A 230 2.80 -12.84 -4.63
C VAL A 230 2.42 -11.36 -4.59
N LEU A 231 3.33 -10.45 -4.93
CA LEU A 231 3.08 -9.00 -4.99
C LEU A 231 2.09 -8.64 -6.10
N ALA A 232 2.18 -9.28 -7.28
CA ALA A 232 1.18 -9.12 -8.33
C ALA A 232 -0.21 -9.62 -7.89
N ALA A 233 -0.28 -10.82 -7.31
CA ALA A 233 -1.52 -11.37 -6.76
C ALA A 233 -2.11 -10.50 -5.64
N ALA A 234 -1.28 -9.90 -4.78
CA ALA A 234 -1.71 -9.01 -3.71
C ALA A 234 -2.40 -7.75 -4.23
N HIS A 235 -1.89 -7.14 -5.30
CA HIS A 235 -2.56 -6.00 -5.95
C HIS A 235 -3.89 -6.44 -6.59
N ASP A 236 -3.90 -7.54 -7.37
CA ASP A 236 -5.13 -8.08 -7.97
C ASP A 236 -6.20 -8.42 -6.93
N ILE A 237 -5.81 -8.82 -5.72
CA ILE A 237 -6.72 -9.10 -4.60
C ILE A 237 -7.18 -7.80 -3.92
N ALA A 238 -6.27 -6.87 -3.61
CA ALA A 238 -6.59 -5.62 -2.92
C ALA A 238 -7.54 -4.72 -3.73
N LEU A 239 -7.35 -4.63 -5.06
CA LEU A 239 -8.25 -3.90 -5.96
C LEU A 239 -9.69 -4.43 -5.88
N ARG A 240 -9.86 -5.76 -5.84
CA ARG A 240 -11.20 -6.38 -5.69
C ARG A 240 -11.75 -6.20 -4.28
N ALA A 241 -10.91 -6.33 -3.24
CA ALA A 241 -11.32 -6.20 -1.85
C ALA A 241 -11.89 -4.80 -1.52
N ALA A 242 -11.40 -3.75 -2.19
CA ALA A 242 -11.98 -2.40 -2.12
C ALA A 242 -13.41 -2.32 -2.68
N ASP A 243 -13.67 -2.92 -3.86
CA ASP A 243 -14.99 -2.91 -4.51
C ASP A 243 -16.05 -3.73 -3.75
N ALA A 244 -15.64 -4.70 -2.91
CA ALA A 244 -16.54 -5.67 -2.30
C ALA A 244 -16.02 -6.25 -0.96
N PRO A 245 -15.85 -5.44 0.10
CA PRO A 245 -15.26 -5.89 1.37
C PRO A 245 -16.05 -7.03 2.05
N ASP A 246 -17.38 -6.98 2.03
CA ASP A 246 -18.27 -8.06 2.51
C ASP A 246 -18.69 -9.05 1.40
N GLY A 247 -18.43 -8.69 0.14
CA GLY A 247 -18.89 -9.42 -1.05
C GLY A 247 -17.94 -10.51 -1.54
N HIS A 248 -16.72 -10.56 -1.00
CA HIS A 248 -15.77 -11.64 -1.26
C HIS A 248 -16.26 -12.94 -0.64
N ARG A 249 -16.89 -13.79 -1.46
CA ARG A 249 -17.20 -15.17 -1.08
C ARG A 249 -15.90 -15.98 -1.07
N PRO A 250 -15.44 -16.50 0.08
CA PRO A 250 -14.36 -17.46 0.11
C PRO A 250 -14.77 -18.75 -0.60
N GLY A 251 -13.79 -19.58 -0.99
CA GLY A 251 -14.05 -21.02 -1.08
C GLY A 251 -14.38 -21.53 0.33
N SER A 252 -15.38 -22.41 0.48
CA SER A 252 -15.77 -22.87 1.82
C SER A 252 -14.64 -23.69 2.43
N LEU A 253 -14.40 -23.50 3.72
CA LEU A 253 -13.54 -24.38 4.51
C LEU A 253 -14.02 -25.83 4.49
N TYR A 254 -15.30 -26.09 4.17
CA TYR A 254 -15.82 -27.44 3.98
C TYR A 254 -15.37 -28.11 2.67
N ASP A 255 -14.92 -27.34 1.68
CA ASP A 255 -14.33 -27.86 0.43
C ASP A 255 -12.83 -28.20 0.58
N LEU A 256 -12.19 -27.72 1.64
CA LEU A 256 -10.76 -27.92 1.93
C LEU A 256 -10.49 -29.15 2.83
N PRO A 257 -9.30 -29.78 2.73
CA PRO A 257 -8.90 -30.88 3.62
C PRO A 257 -8.53 -30.37 5.02
N LEU A 258 -9.02 -31.05 6.06
CA LEU A 258 -8.57 -30.81 7.44
C LEU A 258 -7.08 -31.17 7.61
N GLY A 259 -6.37 -30.42 8.44
CA GLY A 259 -4.95 -30.65 8.74
C GLY A 259 -4.11 -29.38 8.78
N VAL A 260 -2.81 -29.54 8.58
CA VAL A 260 -1.82 -28.45 8.59
C VAL A 260 -1.16 -28.35 7.21
N THR A 261 -1.20 -27.17 6.62
CA THR A 261 -0.39 -26.77 5.44
C THR A 261 0.69 -25.80 5.91
N PRO A 262 1.62 -25.33 5.05
CA PRO A 262 2.51 -24.23 5.41
C PRO A 262 1.74 -22.97 5.82
N LEU A 263 0.70 -22.63 5.03
CA LEU A 263 -0.06 -21.39 5.15
C LEU A 263 -1.17 -21.40 6.20
N TRP A 264 -1.78 -22.56 6.52
CA TRP A 264 -2.88 -22.61 7.48
C TRP A 264 -2.95 -23.89 8.30
N THR A 265 -3.72 -23.85 9.39
CA THR A 265 -4.22 -25.05 10.07
C THR A 265 -5.74 -25.03 10.06
N LEU A 266 -6.35 -26.07 9.50
CA LEU A 266 -7.80 -26.23 9.39
C LEU A 266 -8.27 -27.39 10.27
N ARG A 267 -9.11 -27.08 11.25
CA ARG A 267 -9.73 -28.04 12.19
C ARG A 267 -11.26 -27.95 12.16
N GLU A 268 -11.92 -28.99 12.65
CA GLU A 268 -13.38 -29.05 12.80
C GLU A 268 -13.72 -29.29 14.28
N GLU A 269 -14.65 -28.52 14.83
CA GLU A 269 -15.03 -28.55 16.25
C GLU A 269 -16.56 -28.60 16.41
N VAL A 270 -17.03 -29.26 17.47
CA VAL A 270 -18.47 -29.26 17.82
C VAL A 270 -18.78 -28.02 18.65
N VAL A 271 -19.73 -27.21 18.18
CA VAL A 271 -20.13 -25.95 18.82
C VAL A 271 -21.64 -25.81 18.83
N HIS A 272 -22.17 -24.97 19.71
CA HIS A 272 -23.57 -24.58 19.66
C HIS A 272 -23.70 -23.38 18.69
N THR A 273 -24.47 -23.50 17.61
CA THR A 273 -24.58 -22.48 16.55
C THR A 273 -25.97 -22.38 15.93
N ASN A 274 -26.35 -21.18 15.49
CA ASN A 274 -27.57 -20.91 14.71
C ASN A 274 -27.31 -20.87 13.19
N ALA A 275 -26.09 -21.20 12.74
CA ALA A 275 -25.73 -21.15 11.33
C ALA A 275 -26.57 -22.14 10.49
N PRO A 276 -26.99 -21.77 9.25
CA PRO A 276 -27.83 -22.62 8.41
C PRO A 276 -27.24 -24.02 8.20
N GLY A 277 -28.04 -25.05 8.51
CA GLY A 277 -27.60 -26.45 8.42
C GLY A 277 -26.62 -26.89 9.51
N GLY A 278 -26.41 -26.09 10.57
CA GLY A 278 -25.52 -26.43 11.68
C GLY A 278 -24.03 -26.41 11.30
N ARG A 279 -23.66 -25.67 10.25
CA ARG A 279 -22.28 -25.50 9.78
C ARG A 279 -21.86 -24.04 9.89
N ASP A 280 -20.77 -23.81 10.61
CA ASP A 280 -20.19 -22.49 10.85
C ASP A 280 -18.74 -22.46 10.32
N GLU A 281 -18.25 -21.29 9.93
CA GLU A 281 -16.91 -21.12 9.36
C GLU A 281 -16.22 -19.92 9.99
N ARG A 282 -15.02 -20.13 10.54
CA ARG A 282 -14.26 -19.09 11.25
C ARG A 282 -12.84 -19.06 10.74
N LEU A 283 -12.39 -17.87 10.34
CA LEU A 283 -11.02 -17.62 9.95
C LEU A 283 -10.43 -16.56 10.85
N ALA A 284 -9.19 -16.78 11.29
CA ALA A 284 -8.37 -15.80 11.98
C ALA A 284 -6.96 -15.84 11.38
N ALA A 285 -6.31 -14.68 11.26
CA ALA A 285 -4.92 -14.61 10.82
C ALA A 285 -3.98 -14.30 11.98
N VAL A 286 -2.77 -14.87 11.89
CA VAL A 286 -1.63 -14.57 12.75
C VAL A 286 -0.49 -14.07 11.87
N LEU A 287 0.06 -12.90 12.21
CA LEU A 287 1.09 -12.21 11.46
C LEU A 287 2.02 -11.41 12.39
N PRO A 288 3.30 -11.23 12.04
CA PRO A 288 4.20 -10.40 12.82
C PRO A 288 3.92 -8.90 12.65
N ALA A 289 4.42 -8.09 13.59
CA ALA A 289 4.66 -6.69 13.33
C ALA A 289 5.92 -6.50 12.47
N TRP A 290 6.03 -5.36 11.80
CA TRP A 290 7.20 -5.00 10.99
C TRP A 290 7.31 -3.49 10.82
N SER A 291 8.50 -2.99 10.51
CA SER A 291 8.70 -1.64 9.99
C SER A 291 9.81 -1.63 8.95
N ALA A 292 9.61 -0.82 7.92
CA ALA A 292 10.54 -0.65 6.81
C ALA A 292 10.87 0.84 6.63
N ARG A 293 12.12 1.12 6.25
CA ARG A 293 12.64 2.46 5.93
C ARG A 293 13.64 2.29 4.79
N ASP A 294 13.23 2.69 3.59
CA ASP A 294 13.99 2.45 2.36
C ASP A 294 14.29 3.77 1.63
N THR A 295 15.30 3.74 0.77
CA THR A 295 15.50 4.77 -0.26
C THR A 295 15.95 4.09 -1.54
N HIS A 296 15.01 3.96 -2.47
CA HIS A 296 15.20 3.24 -3.73
C HIS A 296 15.80 4.15 -4.78
N ASP A 297 16.70 3.61 -5.61
CA ASP A 297 17.08 4.22 -6.88
C ASP A 297 16.16 3.69 -7.97
N LEU A 298 15.47 4.59 -8.67
CA LEU A 298 14.48 4.27 -9.69
C LEU A 298 14.90 4.72 -11.09
N ALA A 299 16.16 5.14 -11.30
CA ALA A 299 16.67 5.66 -12.56
C ALA A 299 16.92 4.57 -13.63
N THR A 300 15.99 3.62 -13.78
CA THR A 300 16.09 2.47 -14.71
C THR A 300 15.12 2.61 -15.89
N ALA A 301 15.43 1.95 -17.01
CA ALA A 301 14.64 2.04 -18.24
C ALA A 301 13.27 1.36 -18.11
N GLU A 302 13.20 0.28 -17.33
CA GLU A 302 12.00 -0.54 -17.07
C GLU A 302 10.89 0.27 -16.37
N LEU A 303 11.28 1.32 -15.66
CA LEU A 303 10.44 2.24 -14.88
C LEU A 303 10.15 3.56 -15.60
N GLY A 304 10.63 3.75 -16.84
CA GLY A 304 10.22 4.87 -17.71
C GLY A 304 10.79 6.26 -17.39
N PHE A 305 11.51 6.43 -16.28
CA PHE A 305 12.11 7.71 -15.91
C PHE A 305 13.06 8.31 -16.98
N PRO A 306 13.85 7.51 -17.75
CA PRO A 306 14.63 8.04 -18.87
C PRO A 306 13.77 8.70 -19.98
N ALA A 307 12.54 8.24 -20.21
CA ALA A 307 11.63 8.84 -21.19
C ALA A 307 10.99 10.14 -20.66
N ALA A 308 10.68 10.21 -19.35
CA ALA A 308 10.29 11.47 -18.70
C ALA A 308 11.42 12.51 -18.79
N ALA A 309 12.67 12.09 -18.57
CA ALA A 309 13.84 12.96 -18.67
C ALA A 309 14.11 13.43 -20.12
N GLU A 310 13.89 12.60 -21.14
CA GLU A 310 14.01 13.00 -22.55
C GLU A 310 13.03 14.13 -22.90
N GLY A 311 11.74 14.00 -22.53
CA GLY A 311 10.74 15.05 -22.75
C GLY A 311 11.03 16.36 -22.01
N LEU A 312 11.48 16.28 -20.75
CA LEU A 312 11.86 17.46 -19.97
C LEU A 312 13.15 18.13 -20.50
N ALA A 313 14.09 17.35 -21.05
CA ALA A 313 15.29 17.86 -21.69
C ALA A 313 14.99 18.65 -22.98
N ASP A 314 14.02 18.18 -23.79
CA ASP A 314 13.59 18.87 -25.02
C ASP A 314 13.01 20.26 -24.71
N LEU A 315 12.18 20.40 -23.67
CA LEU A 315 11.66 21.70 -23.22
C LEU A 315 12.81 22.69 -22.94
N LEU A 316 13.84 22.24 -22.24
CA LEU A 316 15.03 23.02 -21.88
C LEU A 316 15.95 23.35 -23.08
N GLY A 317 15.73 22.73 -24.24
CA GLY A 317 16.44 23.00 -25.49
C GLY A 317 17.24 21.83 -26.06
N GLY A 318 17.04 20.63 -25.54
CA GLY A 318 17.78 19.44 -25.91
C GLY A 318 19.12 19.35 -25.17
N GLY A 319 19.52 18.14 -24.83
CA GLY A 319 20.76 17.88 -24.11
C GLY A 319 20.84 16.43 -23.65
N ARG A 320 21.88 16.11 -22.88
CA ARG A 320 21.93 14.89 -22.07
C ARG A 320 22.22 15.32 -20.65
N PHE A 321 21.25 15.12 -19.78
CA PHE A 321 21.37 15.35 -18.35
C PHE A 321 21.57 14.01 -17.64
N GLU A 322 22.25 14.02 -16.51
CA GLU A 322 22.24 12.88 -15.59
C GLU A 322 20.90 12.87 -14.84
N VAL A 323 20.37 11.67 -14.57
CA VAL A 323 19.00 11.49 -14.09
C VAL A 323 19.05 10.68 -12.80
N GLU A 324 19.03 11.38 -11.66
CA GLU A 324 18.87 10.75 -10.35
C GLU A 324 17.38 10.73 -9.97
N VAL A 325 16.84 9.54 -9.67
CA VAL A 325 15.46 9.38 -9.19
C VAL A 325 15.50 8.55 -7.92
N LYS A 326 15.20 9.18 -6.78
CA LYS A 326 15.09 8.49 -5.50
C LYS A 326 13.66 8.46 -5.00
N GLN A 327 13.28 7.35 -4.39
CA GLN A 327 12.07 7.27 -3.59
C GLN A 327 12.42 6.81 -2.17
N ALA A 328 12.43 7.76 -1.23
CA ALA A 328 12.40 7.43 0.19
C ALA A 328 10.99 6.98 0.59
N THR A 329 10.90 5.94 1.41
CA THR A 329 9.63 5.40 1.94
C THR A 329 9.82 4.89 3.36
N ALA A 330 8.75 4.94 4.15
CA ALA A 330 8.75 4.38 5.50
C ALA A 330 7.34 3.89 5.86
N ALA A 331 7.25 2.77 6.57
CA ALA A 331 6.00 2.22 7.08
C ALA A 331 6.20 1.44 8.38
N ARG A 332 5.16 1.39 9.21
CA ARG A 332 5.09 0.54 10.41
C ARG A 332 3.73 -0.16 10.45
N PHE A 333 3.75 -1.46 10.73
CA PHE A 333 2.55 -2.27 10.94
C PHE A 333 2.52 -2.73 12.40
N GLY A 334 1.69 -2.07 13.21
CA GLY A 334 1.56 -2.29 14.65
C GLY A 334 0.18 -2.78 15.09
N ARG A 335 0.03 -3.04 16.39
CA ARG A 335 -1.18 -3.62 16.98
C ARG A 335 -2.39 -2.68 16.93
N HIS A 336 -2.19 -1.44 17.35
CA HIS A 336 -3.24 -0.42 17.44
C HIS A 336 -3.53 0.25 16.09
N GLY A 337 -2.73 -0.08 15.07
CA GLY A 337 -2.79 0.49 13.75
C GLY A 337 -1.45 1.01 13.25
N PHE A 338 -1.61 2.06 12.47
CA PHE A 338 -0.72 3.15 12.18
C PHE A 338 -1.40 4.45 12.73
N GLU A 339 -2.16 4.36 13.86
CA GLU A 339 -2.88 5.38 14.72
C GLU A 339 -4.11 6.18 14.14
N ALA A 340 -5.27 6.48 14.79
CA ALA A 340 -5.75 6.47 16.21
C ALA A 340 -7.30 6.10 16.46
N ALA A 341 -7.80 6.16 17.72
CA ALA A 341 -9.05 5.62 18.38
C ALA A 341 -10.46 5.91 17.73
N ALA A 342 -11.63 5.40 18.17
CA ALA A 342 -12.08 4.75 19.44
C ALA A 342 -13.23 3.70 19.29
N VAL A 343 -13.84 3.22 20.42
CA VAL A 343 -14.93 2.19 20.52
C VAL A 343 -15.90 2.47 21.70
N THR A 344 -17.16 1.98 21.66
CA THR A 344 -18.14 1.93 22.78
C THR A 344 -19.16 0.77 22.56
N GLY A 345 -19.81 0.22 23.61
CA GLY A 345 -20.78 -0.88 23.46
C GLY A 345 -21.76 -1.15 24.64
N PHE A 346 -22.78 -1.99 24.39
CA PHE A 346 -23.84 -2.43 25.32
C PHE A 346 -24.36 -3.84 24.90
N ALA A 347 -25.05 -4.59 25.78
CA ALA A 347 -25.48 -5.97 25.50
C ALA A 347 -26.84 -6.39 26.12
N MET A 348 -27.48 -7.38 25.48
CA MET A 348 -28.63 -8.15 26.01
C MET A 348 -28.39 -9.67 25.82
N ARG A 349 -29.19 -10.53 26.47
CA ARG A 349 -28.98 -12.00 26.51
C ARG A 349 -30.18 -12.80 26.00
N THR A 350 -29.92 -13.93 25.34
CA THR A 350 -30.90 -14.96 24.96
C THR A 350 -30.34 -16.37 25.27
N SER A 351 -31.09 -17.43 24.94
CA SER A 351 -30.79 -18.84 25.26
C SER A 351 -29.77 -19.51 24.32
N LEU A 352 -29.22 -20.66 24.76
CA LEU A 352 -28.29 -21.48 23.98
C LEU A 352 -28.89 -21.94 22.64
N PRO A 353 -28.13 -21.85 21.53
CA PRO A 353 -28.48 -22.42 20.22
C PRO A 353 -28.22 -23.94 20.17
N PRO A 354 -28.68 -24.67 19.13
CA PRO A 354 -28.47 -26.12 19.00
C PRO A 354 -27.01 -26.49 18.68
N GLU A 355 -26.65 -27.76 18.90
CA GLU A 355 -25.36 -28.32 18.49
C GLU A 355 -25.19 -28.36 16.96
N GLY A 356 -23.97 -28.11 16.50
CA GLY A 356 -23.52 -28.18 15.12
C GLY A 356 -21.99 -28.28 15.07
N VAL A 357 -21.41 -28.08 13.88
CA VAL A 357 -19.96 -28.07 13.66
C VAL A 357 -19.48 -26.73 13.14
N VAL A 358 -18.27 -26.34 13.55
CA VAL A 358 -17.54 -25.21 12.98
C VAL A 358 -16.25 -25.71 12.35
N ARG A 359 -15.90 -25.18 11.17
CA ARG A 359 -14.54 -25.26 10.66
C ARG A 359 -13.77 -24.00 11.01
N VAL A 360 -12.61 -24.19 11.63
CA VAL A 360 -11.73 -23.10 12.08
C VAL A 360 -10.43 -23.17 11.30
N ALA A 361 -10.16 -22.15 10.48
CA ALA A 361 -8.90 -21.96 9.80
C ALA A 361 -8.07 -20.89 10.50
N GLU A 362 -6.89 -21.27 10.97
CA GLU A 362 -5.85 -20.32 11.39
C GLU A 362 -4.90 -20.08 10.22
N LEU A 363 -4.94 -18.87 9.66
CA LEU A 363 -4.09 -18.44 8.56
C LEU A 363 -2.79 -17.85 9.13
N ARG A 364 -1.62 -18.27 8.64
CA ARG A 364 -0.34 -17.94 9.25
C ARG A 364 0.59 -17.28 8.26
N PHE A 365 0.82 -15.99 8.44
CA PHE A 365 1.86 -15.22 7.77
C PHE A 365 3.19 -15.49 8.46
N GLY A 366 3.63 -16.76 8.42
CA GLY A 366 4.81 -17.26 9.14
C GLY A 366 6.13 -17.17 8.37
N HIS A 367 6.10 -16.66 7.15
CA HIS A 367 7.21 -16.53 6.20
C HIS A 367 6.94 -15.32 5.28
N PRO A 368 7.88 -14.91 4.40
CA PRO A 368 7.72 -13.69 3.62
C PRO A 368 6.40 -13.57 2.84
N TYR A 369 5.85 -12.36 2.85
CA TYR A 369 4.51 -12.06 2.32
C TYR A 369 4.39 -10.63 1.79
N ALA A 370 3.37 -10.38 0.97
CA ALA A 370 3.07 -9.07 0.41
C ALA A 370 2.04 -8.32 1.26
N ALA A 371 2.17 -7.00 1.39
CA ALA A 371 1.14 -6.12 1.94
C ALA A 371 0.86 -4.97 0.95
N VAL A 372 -0.41 -4.61 0.75
CA VAL A 372 -0.85 -3.52 -0.14
C VAL A 372 -1.88 -2.65 0.58
N ALA A 373 -1.70 -1.33 0.55
CA ALA A 373 -2.65 -0.36 1.07
C ALA A 373 -3.41 0.31 -0.10
N VAL A 374 -4.73 0.11 -0.17
CA VAL A 374 -5.62 0.75 -1.14
C VAL A 374 -6.51 1.78 -0.45
N ALA A 375 -6.63 2.98 -1.00
CA ALA A 375 -7.58 3.98 -0.51
C ALA A 375 -9.01 3.56 -0.85
N THR A 376 -9.98 3.87 0.01
CA THR A 376 -11.36 3.38 -0.09
C THR A 376 -12.36 4.41 0.41
N ASP A 377 -13.14 5.02 -0.48
CA ASP A 377 -14.30 5.81 -0.08
C ASP A 377 -15.40 4.89 0.47
N GLN A 378 -16.15 5.33 1.51
CA GLN A 378 -17.29 4.59 2.08
C GLN A 378 -18.38 4.26 1.03
N PRO A 379 -19.08 3.13 1.16
CA PRO A 379 -20.26 2.83 0.35
C PRO A 379 -21.36 3.88 0.59
N SER A 380 -21.68 4.65 -0.45
CA SER A 380 -22.76 5.64 -0.44
C SER A 380 -23.51 5.64 -1.78
N ASP A 381 -24.66 6.31 -1.85
CA ASP A 381 -25.41 6.48 -3.10
C ASP A 381 -24.71 7.39 -4.14
N ALA A 382 -23.57 8.00 -3.76
CA ALA A 382 -22.74 8.79 -4.67
C ALA A 382 -21.72 7.90 -5.41
N PRO A 383 -21.37 8.22 -6.68
CA PRO A 383 -20.30 7.52 -7.37
C PRO A 383 -18.97 7.74 -6.65
N ALA A 384 -18.19 6.66 -6.49
CA ALA A 384 -16.90 6.69 -5.82
C ALA A 384 -15.95 7.77 -6.40
N GLY A 385 -15.15 8.38 -5.52
CA GLY A 385 -14.15 9.39 -5.83
C GLY A 385 -12.90 8.82 -6.51
N PRO A 386 -11.93 9.69 -6.84
CA PRO A 386 -10.78 9.31 -7.65
C PRO A 386 -9.80 8.36 -6.94
N TRP A 387 -9.89 8.26 -5.61
CA TRP A 387 -8.99 7.47 -4.77
C TRP A 387 -9.49 6.05 -4.48
N HIS A 388 -10.80 5.78 -4.59
CA HIS A 388 -11.36 4.47 -4.25
C HIS A 388 -10.74 3.33 -5.07
N GLY A 389 -10.16 2.35 -4.39
CA GLY A 389 -9.46 1.20 -4.96
C GLY A 389 -8.06 1.51 -5.53
N VAL A 390 -7.52 2.72 -5.36
CA VAL A 390 -6.16 3.06 -5.83
C VAL A 390 -5.11 2.52 -4.84
N PRO A 391 -4.15 1.68 -5.27
CA PRO A 391 -3.05 1.22 -4.42
C PRO A 391 -2.02 2.35 -4.24
N VAL A 392 -1.82 2.76 -2.98
CA VAL A 392 -0.95 3.89 -2.61
C VAL A 392 0.43 3.42 -2.17
N PHE A 393 0.48 2.35 -1.38
CA PHE A 393 1.71 1.74 -0.86
C PHE A 393 1.67 0.22 -0.99
N SER A 394 2.83 -0.37 -1.14
CA SER A 394 3.00 -1.82 -1.17
C SER A 394 4.36 -2.23 -0.61
N ALA A 395 4.41 -3.36 0.10
CA ALA A 395 5.59 -3.84 0.79
C ALA A 395 5.79 -5.34 0.62
N TRP A 396 7.04 -5.77 0.62
CA TRP A 396 7.43 -7.17 0.77
C TRP A 396 8.00 -7.36 2.17
N VAL A 397 7.28 -8.09 3.01
CA VAL A 397 7.58 -8.30 4.43
C VAL A 397 8.43 -9.54 4.57
N ALA A 398 9.77 -9.39 4.57
CA ALA A 398 10.71 -10.50 4.76
C ALA A 398 11.41 -10.49 6.13
N GLU A 399 11.48 -9.31 6.79
CA GLU A 399 12.12 -9.13 8.08
C GLU A 399 11.10 -8.60 9.11
N PRO A 400 10.54 -9.47 9.96
CA PRO A 400 9.61 -9.05 11.00
C PRO A 400 10.34 -8.44 12.20
N GLN A 401 9.59 -7.69 13.00
CA GLN A 401 10.03 -7.01 14.20
C GLN A 401 9.22 -7.46 15.43
N GLU A 402 9.86 -7.46 16.59
CA GLU A 402 9.17 -7.64 17.88
C GLU A 402 8.21 -6.48 18.15
N LEU A 403 7.10 -6.75 18.87
CA LEU A 403 6.16 -5.71 19.28
C LEU A 403 6.82 -4.71 20.24
N THR A 404 6.53 -3.42 20.05
CA THR A 404 7.06 -2.36 20.91
C THR A 404 6.32 -2.32 22.25
N GLU A 405 6.91 -1.70 23.27
CA GLU A 405 6.20 -1.48 24.56
C GLU A 405 4.87 -0.72 24.36
N ALA A 406 4.79 0.15 23.34
CA ALA A 406 3.57 0.87 22.97
C ALA A 406 2.50 0.00 22.29
N ASP A 407 2.88 -1.09 21.61
CA ASP A 407 1.94 -2.11 21.11
C ASP A 407 1.43 -2.99 22.26
N LEU A 408 2.28 -3.30 23.23
CA LEU A 408 1.94 -4.16 24.36
C LEU A 408 1.08 -3.44 25.41
N ALA A 409 1.19 -2.12 25.53
CA ALA A 409 0.36 -1.29 26.39
C ALA A 409 -1.12 -1.26 25.96
N ASP A 410 -2.00 -0.98 26.92
CA ASP A 410 -3.36 -0.49 26.66
C ASP A 410 -3.30 0.91 26.01
N PRO A 411 -4.28 1.28 25.16
CA PRO A 411 -4.22 2.52 24.39
C PRO A 411 -4.20 3.78 25.28
N PRO A 412 -3.35 4.78 24.95
CA PRO A 412 -3.36 6.09 25.61
C PRO A 412 -4.74 6.76 25.63
N THR A 413 -5.01 7.54 26.68
CA THR A 413 -6.35 8.07 26.99
C THR A 413 -6.72 9.35 26.23
N GLU A 414 -5.76 10.01 25.60
CA GLU A 414 -5.92 11.24 24.83
C GLU A 414 -5.16 11.12 23.50
N TRP A 415 -5.83 11.44 22.40
CA TRP A 415 -5.33 11.50 21.01
C TRP A 415 -6.04 12.64 20.27
#